data_AF-A0A162PHK9-F1
#
_entry.id   AF-A0A162PHK9-F1
#
_cell.length_a   1.000
_cell.length_b   1.000
_cell.length_c   1.000
_cell.angle_alpha   90.00
_cell.angle_beta   90.00
_cell.angle_gamma   90.00
#
_symmetry.space_group_name_H-M   'P 1'
#
loop_
_entity.id
_entity.type
_entity.pdbx_description
1 polymer ?
#
loop_
_entity_poly.entity_id
_entity_poly.type
_entity_poly.pdbx_seq_one_letter_code
_entity_poly.pdbx_strand_id
1 'polypeptide(L)'
;MNATTQFFTSTIQASLRCDPWSDEMLTLWVPIVFYWVYSISFHFLMKAEIPFFEKYRIHTSSDMEKRNRVSITKVLYMVAFQQVIQVILGIIVFRPVDQNLLAIQQRFFSVMDNNLPRRVIMDAHQYFFHRLFHVNKFLYRHIHSHHHRLYVPYAFGALYNHPVEGFMLDSVGATLAVEITRMSPRLSMIFFTFSTLKTVDDHCGYALPWDPLQFLFGNNVEYHDIHHQPYGIKKNFSQPFFTIWDKFFGTELSVQQVKASRKTKKVE
;
A
#
# COMPACT_ATOMS: atom_id res chain seq x y z
N MET A 1 6.86 33.64 26.70
CA MET A 1 6.60 32.80 25.50
C MET A 1 5.33 33.30 24.84
N ASN A 2 5.28 33.43 23.52
CA ASN A 2 4.10 33.84 22.76
C ASN A 2 3.10 32.67 22.61
N ALA A 3 1.81 33.00 22.43
CA ALA A 3 0.70 32.04 22.42
C ALA A 3 0.89 30.88 21.42
N THR A 4 1.51 31.16 20.27
CA THR A 4 1.87 30.15 19.27
C THR A 4 2.87 29.14 19.82
N THR A 5 3.95 29.59 20.45
CA THR A 5 4.94 28.68 21.06
C THR A 5 4.31 27.88 22.20
N GLN A 6 3.46 28.50 23.02
CA GLN A 6 2.77 27.81 24.11
C GLN A 6 1.78 26.74 23.60
N PHE A 7 1.06 27.02 22.51
CA PHE A 7 0.20 26.06 21.81
C PHE A 7 1.00 24.88 21.25
N PHE A 8 2.11 25.13 20.55
CA PHE A 8 2.98 24.08 20.04
C PHE A 8 3.58 23.23 21.18
N THR A 9 4.08 23.85 22.25
CA THR A 9 4.66 23.13 23.38
C THR A 9 3.61 22.28 24.11
N SER A 10 2.40 22.80 24.31
CA SER A 10 1.30 22.05 24.93
C SER A 10 0.80 20.89 24.06
N THR A 11 0.73 21.07 22.74
CA THR A 11 0.36 20.01 21.78
C THR A 11 1.42 18.90 21.76
N ILE A 12 2.70 19.28 21.72
CA ILE A 12 3.82 18.33 21.77
C ILE A 12 3.84 17.59 23.11
N GLN A 13 3.68 18.28 24.24
CA GLN A 13 3.62 17.64 25.57
C GLN A 13 2.41 16.72 25.75
N ALA A 14 1.25 17.06 25.17
CA ALA A 14 0.08 16.18 25.15
C ALA A 14 0.32 14.94 24.28
N SER A 15 0.95 15.11 23.11
CA SER A 15 1.29 13.99 22.22
C SER A 15 2.35 13.03 22.78
N LEU A 16 3.25 13.51 23.65
CA LEU A 16 4.25 12.69 24.34
C LEU A 16 3.67 11.89 25.53
N ARG A 17 2.40 12.12 25.90
CA ARG A 17 1.68 11.39 26.94
C ARG A 17 0.63 10.42 26.38
N CYS A 18 0.64 10.16 25.08
CA CYS A 18 -0.26 9.20 24.47
C CYS A 18 0.05 7.79 24.99
N ASP A 19 -0.94 7.14 25.60
CA ASP A 19 -0.90 5.72 25.90
C ASP A 19 -0.68 4.96 24.58
N PRO A 20 0.41 4.18 24.42
CA PRO A 20 0.66 3.43 23.19
C PRO A 20 -0.45 2.41 22.88
N TRP A 21 -1.31 2.10 23.85
CA TRP A 21 -2.44 1.20 23.71
C TRP A 21 -3.78 1.91 23.46
N SER A 22 -3.80 3.24 23.32
CA SER A 22 -5.01 3.97 22.92
C SER A 22 -5.44 3.57 21.51
N ASP A 23 -6.74 3.66 21.20
CA ASP A 23 -7.24 3.27 19.87
C ASP A 23 -6.59 4.10 18.74
N GLU A 24 -6.25 5.37 19.00
CA GLU A 24 -5.53 6.25 18.09
C GLU A 24 -4.10 5.76 17.83
N MET A 25 -3.37 5.42 18.90
CA MET A 25 -2.01 4.91 18.77
C MET A 25 -1.97 3.55 18.09
N LEU A 26 -2.89 2.66 18.45
CA LEU A 26 -3.06 1.35 17.80
C LEU A 26 -3.33 1.50 16.30
N THR A 27 -4.12 2.50 15.89
CA THR A 27 -4.36 2.79 14.46
C THR A 27 -3.07 3.10 13.70
N LEU A 28 -2.07 3.68 14.36
CA LEU A 28 -0.80 4.04 13.75
C LEU A 28 0.18 2.86 13.67
N TRP A 29 0.35 2.09 14.76
CA TRP A 29 1.41 1.08 14.82
C TRP A 29 0.95 -0.35 14.50
N VAL A 30 -0.32 -0.71 14.66
CA VAL A 30 -0.80 -2.07 14.34
C VAL A 30 -0.62 -2.42 12.86
N PRO A 31 -1.00 -1.56 11.87
CA PRO A 31 -0.74 -1.86 10.46
C PRO A 31 0.75 -2.06 10.16
N ILE A 32 1.64 -1.31 10.83
CA ILE A 32 3.09 -1.45 10.70
C ILE A 32 3.55 -2.84 11.19
N VAL A 33 3.06 -3.30 12.34
CA VAL A 33 3.41 -4.65 12.84
C VAL A 33 2.97 -5.72 11.85
N PHE A 34 1.74 -5.64 11.33
CA PHE A 34 1.25 -6.59 10.33
C PHE A 34 2.05 -6.53 9.02
N TYR A 35 2.47 -5.34 8.57
CA TYR A 35 3.38 -5.19 7.43
C TYR A 35 4.65 -6.02 7.62
N TRP A 36 5.32 -5.86 8.76
CA TRP A 36 6.60 -6.53 9.03
C TRP A 36 6.42 -8.04 9.18
N VAL A 37 5.44 -8.48 9.96
CA VAL A 37 5.15 -9.91 10.17
C VAL A 37 4.82 -10.60 8.85
N TYR A 38 3.93 -10.01 8.04
CA TYR A 38 3.51 -10.61 6.78
C TYR A 38 4.66 -10.60 5.76
N SER A 39 5.41 -9.49 5.65
CA SER A 39 6.57 -9.43 4.77
C SER A 39 7.68 -10.41 5.15
N ILE A 40 7.94 -10.60 6.45
CA ILE A 40 8.91 -11.58 6.95
C ILE A 40 8.48 -13.00 6.58
N SER A 41 7.20 -13.33 6.67
CA SER A 41 6.69 -14.67 6.32
C SER A 41 6.95 -15.01 4.85
N PHE A 42 6.65 -14.10 3.91
CA PHE A 42 6.97 -14.30 2.50
C PHE A 42 8.47 -14.29 2.22
N HIS A 43 9.25 -13.45 2.90
CA HIS A 43 10.71 -13.48 2.76
C HIS A 43 11.29 -14.81 3.25
N PHE A 44 10.75 -15.37 4.33
CA PHE A 44 11.12 -16.69 4.80
C PHE A 44 10.79 -17.76 3.77
N LEU A 45 9.56 -17.76 3.21
CA LEU A 45 9.17 -18.69 2.14
C LEU A 45 10.13 -18.59 0.94
N MET A 46 10.49 -17.36 0.55
CA MET A 46 11.43 -17.06 -0.53
C MET A 46 12.84 -17.62 -0.29
N LYS A 47 13.32 -17.60 0.95
CA LYS A 47 14.65 -18.11 1.32
C LYS A 47 14.67 -19.60 1.65
N ALA A 48 13.54 -20.14 2.10
CA ALA A 48 13.41 -21.56 2.41
C ALA A 48 13.32 -22.44 1.15
N GLU A 49 12.92 -21.87 0.00
CA GLU A 49 12.83 -22.54 -1.31
C GLU A 49 12.10 -23.90 -1.24
N ILE A 50 11.02 -23.94 -0.44
CA ILE A 50 10.23 -25.14 -0.21
C ILE A 50 9.56 -25.56 -1.53
N PRO A 51 9.80 -26.79 -2.05
CA PRO A 51 9.37 -27.20 -3.40
C PRO A 51 7.87 -27.01 -3.69
N PHE A 52 7.03 -27.18 -2.66
CA PHE A 52 5.59 -26.98 -2.78
C PHE A 52 5.20 -25.53 -3.10
N PHE A 53 5.92 -24.54 -2.56
CA PHE A 53 5.61 -23.12 -2.79
C PHE A 53 6.29 -22.58 -4.05
N GLU A 54 7.46 -23.11 -4.43
CA GLU A 54 8.23 -22.59 -5.57
C GLU A 54 7.51 -22.75 -6.92
N LYS A 55 6.59 -23.71 -7.07
CA LYS A 55 5.72 -23.80 -8.27
C LYS A 55 4.76 -22.61 -8.45
N TYR A 56 4.55 -21.81 -7.40
CA TYR A 56 3.69 -20.62 -7.40
C TYR A 56 4.49 -19.32 -7.43
N ARG A 57 5.82 -19.40 -7.39
CA ARG A 57 6.70 -18.25 -7.40
C ARG A 57 6.76 -17.65 -8.79
N ILE A 58 6.64 -16.33 -8.89
CA ILE A 58 6.61 -15.63 -10.19
C ILE A 58 8.02 -15.48 -10.77
N HIS A 59 8.99 -15.07 -9.94
CA HIS A 59 10.39 -14.87 -10.32
C HIS A 59 11.33 -15.53 -9.31
N THR A 60 12.46 -16.06 -9.77
CA THR A 60 13.44 -16.75 -8.91
C THR A 60 14.21 -15.77 -8.02
N SER A 61 14.89 -16.29 -6.98
CA SER A 61 15.79 -15.50 -6.12
C SER A 61 16.89 -14.83 -6.95
N SER A 62 17.44 -15.57 -7.92
CA SER A 62 18.45 -15.07 -8.86
C SER A 62 17.90 -13.92 -9.72
N ASP A 63 16.65 -14.01 -10.19
CA ASP A 63 16.04 -12.93 -10.99
C ASP A 63 15.92 -11.65 -10.17
N MET A 64 15.47 -11.77 -8.91
CA MET A 64 15.36 -10.64 -7.99
C MET A 64 16.71 -9.96 -7.79
N GLU A 65 17.77 -10.72 -7.50
CA GLU A 65 19.11 -10.19 -7.25
C GLU A 65 19.74 -9.55 -8.49
N LYS A 66 19.50 -10.09 -9.69
CA LYS A 66 20.07 -9.58 -10.95
C LYS A 66 19.32 -8.39 -11.52
N ARG A 67 17.99 -8.34 -11.35
CA ARG A 67 17.13 -7.37 -12.05
C ARG A 67 16.77 -6.17 -11.18
N ASN A 68 16.71 -6.33 -9.87
CA ASN A 68 16.45 -5.21 -8.97
C ASN A 68 17.68 -4.30 -8.87
N ARG A 69 17.43 -2.99 -8.86
CA ARG A 69 18.45 -1.93 -8.82
C ARG A 69 18.64 -1.35 -7.43
N VAL A 70 18.19 -2.05 -6.40
CA VAL A 70 18.32 -1.68 -5.00
C VAL A 70 18.45 -2.94 -4.14
N SER A 71 19.28 -2.88 -3.11
CA SER A 71 19.44 -3.97 -2.15
C SER A 71 18.26 -4.05 -1.18
N ILE A 72 17.98 -5.26 -0.68
CA ILE A 72 16.95 -5.48 0.35
C ILE A 72 17.22 -4.61 1.57
N THR A 73 18.46 -4.53 2.05
CA THR A 73 18.83 -3.70 3.21
C THR A 73 18.42 -2.23 3.02
N LYS A 74 18.62 -1.67 1.82
CA LYS A 74 18.21 -0.30 1.55
C LYS A 74 16.69 -0.15 1.53
N VAL A 75 15.97 -1.14 0.99
CA VAL A 75 14.50 -1.21 1.05
C VAL A 75 14.02 -1.21 2.51
N LEU A 76 14.53 -2.11 3.36
CA LEU A 76 14.15 -2.21 4.76
C LEU A 76 14.35 -0.89 5.52
N TYR A 77 15.51 -0.26 5.33
CA TYR A 77 15.81 1.04 5.94
C TYR A 77 14.84 2.13 5.49
N MET A 78 14.58 2.22 4.18
CA MET A 78 13.71 3.26 3.62
C MET A 78 12.26 3.11 4.09
N VAL A 79 11.76 1.87 4.13
CA VAL A 79 10.42 1.59 4.65
C VAL A 79 10.32 1.95 6.12
N ALA A 80 11.27 1.52 6.95
CA ALA A 80 11.28 1.85 8.37
C ALA A 80 11.32 3.37 8.59
N PHE A 81 12.17 4.08 7.84
CA PHE A 81 12.26 5.54 7.89
C PHE A 81 10.92 6.22 7.52
N GLN A 82 10.26 5.73 6.47
CA GLN A 82 8.96 6.23 6.07
C GLN A 82 7.87 5.98 7.12
N GLN A 83 7.83 4.79 7.71
CA GLN A 83 6.87 4.46 8.75
C GLN A 83 7.04 5.34 10.00
N VAL A 84 8.28 5.68 10.37
CA VAL A 84 8.54 6.66 11.43
C VAL A 84 7.95 8.03 11.09
N ILE A 85 8.13 8.51 9.86
CA ILE A 85 7.52 9.76 9.40
C ILE A 85 5.99 9.67 9.43
N GLN A 86 5.41 8.57 8.96
CA GLN A 86 3.96 8.35 8.95
C GLN A 86 3.37 8.33 10.36
N VAL A 87 4.05 7.71 11.34
CA VAL A 87 3.62 7.74 12.74
C VAL A 87 3.69 9.16 13.31
N ILE A 88 4.76 9.91 13.05
CA ILE A 88 4.88 11.30 13.50
C ILE A 88 3.76 12.17 12.90
N LEU A 89 3.53 12.08 11.58
CA LEU A 89 2.45 12.79 10.91
C LEU A 89 1.09 12.36 11.46
N GLY A 90 0.90 11.07 11.70
CA GLY A 90 -0.30 10.50 12.30
C GLY A 90 -0.59 11.11 13.67
N ILE A 91 0.41 11.17 14.56
CA ILE A 91 0.27 11.79 15.89
C ILE A 91 -0.10 13.28 15.78
N ILE A 92 0.47 14.01 14.81
CA ILE A 92 0.15 15.43 14.58
C ILE A 92 -1.29 15.61 14.08
N VAL A 93 -1.77 14.69 13.24
CA VAL A 93 -3.11 14.74 12.62
C VAL A 93 -4.19 14.23 13.57
N PHE A 94 -3.91 13.22 14.39
CA PHE A 94 -4.82 12.71 15.42
C PHE A 94 -5.02 13.76 16.52
N ARG A 95 -5.93 14.69 16.26
CA ARG A 95 -6.52 15.55 17.28
C ARG A 95 -7.57 14.75 18.04
N PRO A 96 -7.81 15.04 19.34
CA PRO A 96 -8.94 14.46 20.05
C PRO A 96 -10.23 14.83 19.31
N VAL A 97 -10.85 13.84 18.68
CA VAL A 97 -12.15 13.98 18.02
C VAL A 97 -13.22 14.07 19.10
N ASP A 98 -14.13 15.04 18.98
CA ASP A 98 -15.28 15.14 19.89
C ASP A 98 -16.10 13.84 19.80
N GLN A 99 -16.07 13.08 20.90
CA GLN A 99 -16.69 11.75 20.96
C GLN A 99 -18.22 11.80 20.80
N ASN A 100 -18.87 12.93 21.11
CA ASN A 100 -20.31 13.09 20.92
C ASN A 100 -20.66 13.26 19.44
N LEU A 101 -19.87 14.05 18.71
CA LEU A 101 -20.04 14.18 17.25
C LEU A 101 -19.77 12.86 16.54
N LEU A 102 -18.72 12.14 16.97
CA LEU A 102 -18.36 10.84 16.43
C LEU A 102 -19.47 9.81 16.66
N ALA A 103 -20.06 9.76 17.85
CA ALA A 103 -21.14 8.83 18.17
C ALA A 103 -22.44 9.10 17.38
N ILE A 104 -22.80 10.37 17.16
CA ILE A 104 -23.97 10.74 16.36
C ILE A 104 -23.78 10.36 14.89
N GLN A 105 -22.58 10.58 14.33
CA GLN A 105 -22.28 10.28 12.93
C GLN A 105 -22.04 8.78 12.67
N GLN A 106 -21.44 8.05 13.62
CA GLN A 106 -21.33 6.60 13.55
C GLN A 106 -22.70 5.91 13.46
N ARG A 107 -23.72 6.46 14.14
CA ARG A 107 -25.12 5.98 14.01
C ARG A 107 -25.74 6.23 12.64
N PHE A 108 -25.30 7.28 11.93
CA PHE A 108 -25.70 7.51 10.53
C PHE A 108 -25.04 6.50 9.58
N PHE A 109 -23.76 6.19 9.79
CA PHE A 109 -23.04 5.23 8.96
C PHE A 109 -23.20 3.76 9.37
N SER A 110 -23.74 3.46 10.55
CA SER A 110 -24.06 2.08 10.97
C SER A 110 -25.17 1.45 10.13
N VAL A 111 -25.96 2.26 9.43
CA VAL A 111 -26.97 1.80 8.44
C VAL A 111 -26.30 1.44 7.10
N MET A 112 -25.05 1.85 6.89
CA MET A 112 -24.21 1.62 5.71
C MET A 112 -22.99 0.73 6.02
N ASP A 113 -23.17 -0.29 6.86
CA ASP A 113 -22.11 -1.19 7.34
C ASP A 113 -21.59 -2.15 6.25
N ASN A 114 -21.09 -1.57 5.16
CA ASN A 114 -20.31 -2.22 4.14
C ASN A 114 -19.04 -1.40 3.99
N ASN A 115 -17.87 -1.99 4.23
CA ASN A 115 -16.57 -1.34 4.00
C ASN A 115 -16.30 -0.99 2.51
N LEU A 116 -17.26 -1.24 1.62
CA LEU A 116 -17.13 -1.08 0.17
C LEU A 116 -16.92 0.39 -0.28
N PRO A 117 -17.69 1.40 0.16
CA PRO A 117 -17.48 2.78 -0.28
C PRO A 117 -16.08 3.29 0.10
N ARG A 118 -15.57 2.87 1.27
CA ARG A 118 -14.25 3.26 1.77
C ARG A 118 -13.12 2.72 0.88
N ARG A 119 -13.21 1.45 0.49
CA ARG A 119 -12.28 0.84 -0.46
C ARG A 119 -12.32 1.50 -1.83
N VAL A 120 -13.51 1.82 -2.34
CA VAL A 120 -13.65 2.49 -3.65
C VAL A 120 -13.03 3.89 -3.65
N ILE A 121 -13.23 4.68 -2.59
CA ILE A 121 -12.61 6.00 -2.44
C ILE A 121 -11.08 5.88 -2.40
N MET A 122 -10.56 4.95 -1.61
CA MET A 122 -9.11 4.74 -1.51
C MET A 122 -8.53 4.26 -2.84
N ASP A 123 -9.17 3.29 -3.51
CA ASP A 123 -8.77 2.82 -4.84
C ASP A 123 -8.77 3.94 -5.88
N ALA A 124 -9.76 4.85 -5.83
CA ALA A 124 -9.80 6.00 -6.73
C ALA A 124 -8.59 6.92 -6.52
N HIS A 125 -8.34 7.31 -5.26
CA HIS A 125 -7.19 8.15 -4.90
C HIS A 125 -5.87 7.52 -5.38
N GLN A 126 -5.67 6.25 -5.03
CA GLN A 126 -4.49 5.48 -5.39
C GLN A 126 -4.33 5.36 -6.91
N TYR A 127 -5.38 4.97 -7.63
CA TYR A 127 -5.34 4.83 -9.09
C TYR A 127 -4.95 6.14 -9.78
N PHE A 128 -5.60 7.26 -9.43
CA PHE A 128 -5.37 8.53 -10.13
C PHE A 128 -3.96 9.07 -9.89
N PHE A 129 -3.46 9.03 -8.65
CA PHE A 129 -2.11 9.47 -8.34
C PHE A 129 -1.05 8.51 -8.90
N HIS A 130 -1.26 7.20 -8.81
CA HIS A 130 -0.35 6.21 -9.37
C HIS A 130 -0.23 6.37 -10.89
N ARG A 131 -1.37 6.48 -11.58
CA ARG A 131 -1.39 6.79 -13.01
C ARG A 131 -0.72 8.11 -13.33
N LEU A 132 -0.99 9.18 -12.57
CA LEU A 132 -0.35 10.49 -12.74
C LEU A 132 1.18 10.38 -12.64
N PHE A 133 1.68 9.66 -11.64
CA PHE A 133 3.10 9.42 -11.44
C PHE A 133 3.76 8.66 -12.58
N HIS A 134 3.03 7.80 -13.29
CA HIS A 134 3.54 7.12 -14.48
C HIS A 134 3.46 7.94 -15.77
N VAL A 135 2.35 8.64 -16.00
CA VAL A 135 2.13 9.36 -17.26
C VAL A 135 2.91 10.67 -17.31
N ASN A 136 3.10 11.32 -16.17
CA ASN A 136 3.91 12.53 -16.08
C ASN A 136 5.41 12.16 -16.03
N LYS A 137 6.16 12.56 -17.06
CA LYS A 137 7.60 12.25 -17.18
C LYS A 137 8.44 12.77 -16.00
N PHE A 138 8.09 13.92 -15.43
CA PHE A 138 8.83 14.49 -14.31
C PHE A 138 8.59 13.67 -13.04
N LEU A 139 7.32 13.40 -12.72
CA LEU A 139 6.95 12.62 -11.54
C LEU A 139 7.48 11.19 -11.62
N TYR A 140 7.41 10.56 -12.80
CA TYR A 140 8.00 9.23 -12.99
C TYR A 140 9.52 9.26 -12.72
N ARG A 141 10.28 10.11 -13.42
CA ARG A 141 11.75 10.09 -13.33
C ARG A 141 12.29 10.42 -11.95
N HIS A 142 11.64 11.30 -11.19
CA HIS A 142 12.19 11.80 -9.93
C HIS A 142 11.55 11.19 -8.69
N ILE A 143 10.35 10.64 -8.82
CA ILE A 143 9.58 10.12 -7.68
C ILE A 143 9.34 8.63 -7.89
N HIS A 144 8.48 8.26 -8.83
CA HIS A 144 7.94 6.89 -8.88
C HIS A 144 8.89 5.84 -9.47
N SER A 145 9.85 6.25 -10.30
CA SER A 145 10.92 5.34 -10.75
C SER A 145 11.78 4.82 -9.61
N HIS A 146 11.74 5.46 -8.43
CA HIS A 146 12.34 4.96 -7.20
C HIS A 146 11.79 3.57 -6.85
N HIS A 147 10.47 3.43 -6.88
CA HIS A 147 9.73 2.19 -6.60
C HIS A 147 10.04 1.14 -7.68
N HIS A 148 9.99 1.53 -8.97
CA HIS A 148 10.33 0.68 -10.12
C HIS A 148 11.81 0.29 -10.24
N ARG A 149 12.66 0.63 -9.26
CA ARG A 149 13.95 -0.07 -9.09
C ARG A 149 13.76 -1.53 -8.69
N LEU A 150 12.57 -1.89 -8.20
CA LEU A 150 12.14 -3.25 -7.88
C LEU A 150 11.44 -3.91 -9.09
N TYR A 151 12.18 -4.19 -10.16
CA TYR A 151 11.67 -4.90 -11.35
C TYR A 151 11.04 -6.27 -11.07
N VAL A 152 11.51 -6.93 -10.01
CA VAL A 152 10.96 -8.16 -9.44
C VAL A 152 10.42 -7.77 -8.06
N PRO A 153 9.11 -7.50 -7.95
CA PRO A 153 8.49 -7.18 -6.67
C PRO A 153 8.66 -8.34 -5.67
N TYR A 154 8.81 -7.96 -4.40
CA TYR A 154 8.80 -8.86 -3.25
C TYR A 154 8.17 -8.13 -2.06
N ALA A 155 7.73 -8.87 -1.05
CA ALA A 155 6.87 -8.36 0.01
C ALA A 155 7.35 -7.05 0.69
N PHE A 156 8.62 -6.96 1.09
CA PHE A 156 9.16 -5.72 1.68
C PHE A 156 9.17 -4.52 0.70
N GLY A 157 9.15 -4.77 -0.60
CA GLY A 157 9.05 -3.75 -1.64
C GLY A 157 7.72 -3.01 -1.68
N ALA A 158 6.69 -3.54 -1.00
CA ALA A 158 5.32 -3.03 -1.08
C ALA A 158 5.17 -1.57 -0.64
N LEU A 159 6.00 -1.11 0.29
CA LEU A 159 6.02 0.29 0.77
C LEU A 159 7.36 0.98 0.46
N TYR A 160 8.14 0.41 -0.45
CA TYR A 160 9.38 1.03 -0.92
C TYR A 160 9.06 2.08 -1.97
N ASN A 161 8.78 3.30 -1.51
CA ASN A 161 8.49 4.43 -2.37
C ASN A 161 9.32 5.65 -1.99
N HIS A 162 9.30 6.67 -2.86
CA HIS A 162 9.92 7.94 -2.54
C HIS A 162 9.11 8.64 -1.43
N PRO A 163 9.70 9.36 -0.45
CA PRO A 163 8.94 9.93 0.67
C PRO A 163 7.78 10.84 0.27
N VAL A 164 7.93 11.61 -0.83
CA VAL A 164 6.84 12.43 -1.39
C VAL A 164 5.70 11.57 -1.94
N GLU A 165 6.03 10.43 -2.55
CA GLU A 165 5.03 9.49 -3.01
C GLU A 165 4.33 8.81 -1.83
N GLY A 166 5.07 8.33 -0.82
CA GLY A 166 4.47 7.76 0.39
C GLY A 166 3.60 8.77 1.15
N PHE A 167 3.96 10.05 1.15
CA PHE A 167 3.09 11.10 1.68
C PHE A 167 1.80 11.25 0.86
N MET A 168 1.90 11.38 -0.46
CA MET A 168 0.76 11.64 -1.33
C MET A 168 -0.17 10.43 -1.50
N LEU A 169 0.37 9.23 -1.70
CA LEU A 169 -0.41 8.01 -1.85
C LEU A 169 -0.90 7.54 -0.49
N ASP A 170 0.00 7.33 0.47
CA ASP A 170 -0.35 6.62 1.71
C ASP A 170 -0.96 7.58 2.74
N SER A 171 -0.28 8.68 3.08
CA SER A 171 -0.71 9.55 4.20
C SER A 171 -1.95 10.39 3.85
N VAL A 172 -1.93 11.05 2.69
CA VAL A 172 -3.08 11.83 2.21
C VAL A 172 -4.24 10.90 1.86
N GLY A 173 -3.98 9.76 1.23
CA GLY A 173 -5.02 8.77 0.90
C GLY A 173 -5.70 8.21 2.15
N ALA A 174 -4.92 7.85 3.18
CA ALA A 174 -5.43 7.41 4.47
C ALA A 174 -6.27 8.50 5.16
N THR A 175 -5.76 9.73 5.20
CA THR A 175 -6.48 10.87 5.79
C THR A 175 -7.81 11.12 5.08
N LEU A 176 -7.82 11.11 3.75
CA LEU A 176 -9.06 11.26 2.96
C LEU A 176 -10.05 10.13 3.23
N ALA A 177 -9.58 8.87 3.32
CA ALA A 177 -10.44 7.75 3.65
C ALA A 177 -11.07 7.91 5.04
N VAL A 178 -10.30 8.31 6.06
CA VAL A 178 -10.78 8.55 7.43
C VAL A 178 -11.78 9.70 7.44
N GLU A 179 -11.44 10.84 6.84
CA GLU A 179 -12.23 12.07 6.90
C GLU A 179 -13.53 11.97 6.10
N ILE A 180 -13.49 11.41 4.89
CA ILE A 180 -14.68 11.29 4.03
C ILE A 180 -15.65 10.26 4.61
N THR A 181 -15.13 9.16 5.17
CA THR A 181 -15.96 8.03 5.62
C THR A 181 -16.15 8.00 7.14
N ARG A 182 -15.61 9.01 7.83
CA ARG A 182 -15.70 9.27 9.27
C ARG A 182 -15.40 8.03 10.11
N MET A 183 -14.29 7.36 9.80
CA MET A 183 -13.92 6.13 10.50
C MET A 183 -13.57 6.41 11.95
N SER A 184 -14.02 5.54 12.86
CA SER A 184 -13.47 5.49 14.22
C SER A 184 -12.00 5.07 14.18
N PRO A 185 -11.20 5.37 15.22
CA PRO A 185 -9.85 4.82 15.32
C PRO A 185 -9.83 3.29 15.16
N ARG A 186 -10.70 2.55 15.86
CA ARG A 186 -10.79 1.08 15.71
C ARG A 186 -11.11 0.60 14.29
N LEU A 187 -12.05 1.26 13.60
CA LEU A 187 -12.37 0.91 12.22
C LEU A 187 -11.21 1.24 11.28
N SER A 188 -10.56 2.39 11.49
CA SER A 188 -9.36 2.80 10.75
C SER A 188 -8.23 1.78 10.92
N MET A 189 -7.98 1.33 12.15
CA MET A 189 -7.00 0.28 12.46
C MET A 189 -7.28 -0.99 11.66
N ILE A 190 -8.51 -1.50 11.70
CA ILE A 190 -8.90 -2.71 10.95
C ILE A 190 -8.73 -2.48 9.44
N PHE A 191 -9.24 -1.36 8.92
CA PHE A 191 -9.21 -1.04 7.51
C PHE A 191 -7.78 -0.88 6.97
N PHE A 192 -6.93 -0.14 7.67
CA PHE A 192 -5.54 0.07 7.27
C PHE A 192 -4.70 -1.19 7.46
N THR A 193 -4.93 -1.98 8.50
CA THR A 193 -4.27 -3.29 8.65
C THR A 193 -4.61 -4.19 7.46
N PHE A 194 -5.88 -4.28 7.09
CA PHE A 194 -6.31 -5.05 5.92
C PHE A 194 -5.73 -4.52 4.61
N SER A 195 -5.71 -3.20 4.43
CA SER A 195 -5.12 -2.55 3.25
C SER A 195 -3.62 -2.82 3.15
N THR A 196 -2.90 -2.76 4.27
CA THR A 196 -1.48 -3.06 4.35
C THR A 196 -1.20 -4.52 4.01
N LEU A 197 -1.97 -5.46 4.56
CA LEU A 197 -1.86 -6.87 4.20
C LEU A 197 -2.07 -7.07 2.70
N LYS A 198 -3.08 -6.42 2.13
CA LYS A 198 -3.37 -6.47 0.69
C LYS A 198 -2.23 -5.93 -0.16
N THR A 199 -1.67 -4.77 0.19
CA THR A 199 -0.53 -4.18 -0.53
C THR A 199 0.72 -5.06 -0.47
N VAL A 200 1.00 -5.68 0.69
CA VAL A 200 2.09 -6.66 0.82
C VAL A 200 1.83 -7.90 -0.03
N ASP A 201 0.59 -8.39 -0.06
CA ASP A 201 0.17 -9.53 -0.87
C ASP A 201 0.39 -9.30 -2.36
N ASP A 202 0.02 -8.12 -2.86
CA ASP A 202 0.20 -7.71 -4.26
C ASP A 202 1.68 -7.67 -4.69
N HIS A 203 2.59 -7.62 -3.72
CA HIS A 203 4.03 -7.61 -3.95
C HIS A 203 4.71 -8.91 -3.53
N CYS A 204 3.98 -9.90 -3.00
CA CYS A 204 4.60 -11.00 -2.27
C CYS A 204 5.50 -11.91 -3.13
N GLY A 205 5.31 -11.91 -4.45
CA GLY A 205 6.04 -12.73 -5.42
C GLY A 205 5.51 -14.16 -5.57
N TYR A 206 4.41 -14.50 -4.90
CA TYR A 206 3.79 -15.82 -4.90
C TYR A 206 2.31 -15.77 -5.33
N ALA A 207 2.00 -16.34 -6.49
CA ALA A 207 0.64 -16.51 -6.98
C ALA A 207 0.00 -17.78 -6.37
N LEU A 208 -0.37 -17.68 -5.09
CA LEU A 208 -0.87 -18.81 -4.30
C LEU A 208 -2.36 -19.05 -4.61
N PRO A 209 -2.74 -20.24 -5.11
CA PRO A 209 -4.11 -20.51 -5.55
C PRO A 209 -5.05 -20.81 -4.37
N TRP A 210 -4.67 -20.50 -3.13
CA TRP A 210 -5.53 -20.58 -1.95
C TRP A 210 -5.51 -19.29 -1.15
N ASP A 211 -4.86 -18.25 -1.67
CA ASP A 211 -4.78 -16.97 -0.97
C ASP A 211 -6.12 -16.24 -1.02
N PRO A 212 -6.75 -15.99 0.15
CA PRO A 212 -8.05 -15.32 0.19
C PRO A 212 -7.99 -13.90 -0.39
N LEU A 213 -6.89 -13.16 -0.24
CA LEU A 213 -6.76 -11.81 -0.77
C LEU A 213 -6.68 -11.81 -2.29
N GLN A 214 -5.97 -12.78 -2.88
CA GLN A 214 -5.87 -12.93 -4.34
C GLN A 214 -7.18 -13.41 -4.97
N PHE A 215 -8.02 -14.12 -4.23
CA PHE A 215 -9.35 -14.52 -4.68
C PHE A 215 -10.40 -13.42 -4.59
N LEU A 216 -10.37 -12.65 -3.49
CA LEU A 216 -11.40 -11.65 -3.21
C LEU A 216 -11.27 -10.40 -4.08
N PHE A 217 -10.08 -10.14 -4.62
CA PHE A 217 -9.74 -8.88 -5.27
C PHE A 217 -9.17 -9.08 -6.67
N GLY A 218 -9.49 -8.15 -7.56
CA GLY A 218 -9.00 -8.18 -8.93
C GLY A 218 -7.53 -7.77 -9.06
N ASN A 219 -7.07 -6.84 -8.20
CA ASN A 219 -5.64 -6.59 -8.06
C ASN A 219 -5.07 -7.75 -7.25
N ASN A 220 -3.99 -8.35 -7.75
CA ASN A 220 -3.24 -9.41 -7.11
C ASN A 220 -1.78 -9.35 -7.58
N VAL A 221 -0.98 -10.29 -7.07
CA VAL A 221 0.46 -10.37 -7.36
C VAL A 221 0.81 -10.49 -8.86
N GLU A 222 0.03 -11.21 -9.68
CA GLU A 222 0.30 -11.30 -11.12
C GLU A 222 -0.05 -10.00 -11.85
N TYR A 223 -1.15 -9.37 -11.47
CA TYR A 223 -1.58 -8.08 -11.99
C TYR A 223 -0.53 -7.00 -11.74
N HIS A 224 -0.02 -6.94 -10.51
CA HIS A 224 0.97 -5.95 -10.11
C HIS A 224 2.37 -6.30 -10.63
N ASP A 225 2.73 -7.58 -10.74
CA ASP A 225 4.00 -7.96 -11.38
C ASP A 225 4.09 -7.46 -12.83
N ILE A 226 3.01 -7.60 -13.61
CA ILE A 226 2.93 -7.07 -14.98
C ILE A 226 3.27 -5.58 -15.01
N HIS A 227 2.74 -4.80 -14.07
CA HIS A 227 2.95 -3.37 -13.97
C HIS A 227 4.45 -3.00 -13.82
N HIS A 228 5.19 -3.75 -12.99
CA HIS A 228 6.64 -3.56 -12.80
C HIS A 228 7.48 -3.97 -14.01
N GLN A 229 6.91 -4.68 -14.98
CA GLN A 229 7.64 -5.06 -16.18
C GLN A 229 7.73 -3.89 -17.18
N PRO A 230 8.81 -3.80 -18.00
CA PRO A 230 8.96 -2.72 -18.98
C PRO A 230 7.78 -2.55 -19.95
N TYR A 231 7.10 -3.64 -20.27
CA TYR A 231 5.92 -3.63 -21.15
C TYR A 231 4.61 -3.24 -20.43
N GLY A 232 4.57 -3.32 -19.11
CA GLY A 232 3.39 -3.02 -18.29
C GLY A 232 3.49 -1.70 -17.52
N ILE A 233 4.59 -0.96 -17.63
CA ILE A 233 4.86 0.30 -16.91
C ILE A 233 3.86 1.44 -17.16
N LYS A 234 2.91 1.27 -18.08
CA LYS A 234 1.79 2.22 -18.30
C LYS A 234 0.43 1.52 -18.26
N LYS A 235 0.36 0.42 -17.54
CA LYS A 235 -0.81 -0.45 -17.39
C LYS A 235 -0.94 -0.85 -15.92
N ASN A 236 -2.13 -1.31 -15.53
CA ASN A 236 -2.39 -1.88 -14.21
C ASN A 236 -2.06 -0.95 -13.04
N PHE A 237 -2.66 0.25 -13.01
CA PHE A 237 -2.38 1.25 -11.97
C PHE A 237 -3.21 1.10 -10.69
N SER A 238 -4.31 0.34 -10.75
CA SER A 238 -5.28 0.26 -9.66
C SER A 238 -4.67 -0.47 -8.47
N GLN A 239 -4.80 0.10 -7.28
CA GLN A 239 -4.37 -0.48 -6.02
C GLN A 239 -5.18 0.12 -4.85
N PRO A 240 -5.33 -0.59 -3.72
CA PRO A 240 -4.90 -1.97 -3.50
C PRO A 240 -5.97 -3.03 -3.79
N PHE A 241 -7.25 -2.70 -4.02
CA PHE A 241 -8.31 -3.72 -4.07
C PHE A 241 -8.79 -4.07 -5.48
N PHE A 242 -9.50 -3.15 -6.14
CA PHE A 242 -10.26 -3.44 -7.34
C PHE A 242 -9.55 -2.90 -8.60
N THR A 243 -9.70 -3.59 -9.74
CA THR A 243 -9.15 -3.13 -11.04
C THR A 243 -10.15 -2.29 -11.85
N ILE A 244 -11.22 -1.82 -11.20
CA ILE A 244 -12.35 -1.14 -11.87
C ILE A 244 -11.88 0.08 -12.65
N TRP A 245 -10.94 0.86 -12.10
CA TRP A 245 -10.44 2.06 -12.74
C TRP A 245 -9.61 1.76 -13.99
N ASP A 246 -8.75 0.74 -13.96
CA ASP A 246 -8.03 0.31 -15.16
C ASP A 246 -8.96 -0.21 -16.25
N LYS A 247 -10.02 -0.93 -15.88
CA LYS A 247 -11.06 -1.37 -16.82
C LYS A 247 -11.79 -0.19 -17.43
N PHE A 248 -12.19 0.78 -16.61
CA PHE A 248 -12.91 1.97 -17.05
C PHE A 248 -12.08 2.83 -18.01
N PHE A 249 -10.79 3.01 -17.75
CA PHE A 249 -9.91 3.85 -18.57
C PHE A 249 -9.10 3.08 -19.62
N GLY A 250 -9.31 1.77 -19.79
CA GLY A 250 -8.61 0.95 -20.79
C GLY A 250 -7.10 0.79 -20.51
N THR A 251 -6.70 0.84 -19.25
CA THR A 251 -5.29 0.68 -18.82
C THR A 251 -4.99 -0.68 -18.21
N GLU A 252 -5.94 -1.62 -18.20
CA GLU A 252 -5.68 -3.01 -17.81
C GLU A 252 -4.86 -3.76 -18.88
N LEU A 253 -3.94 -4.62 -18.42
CA LEU A 253 -3.20 -5.59 -19.22
C LEU A 253 -3.19 -6.93 -18.47
N SER A 254 -3.84 -7.94 -19.04
CA SER A 254 -3.97 -9.25 -18.41
C SER A 254 -2.80 -10.19 -18.70
N VAL A 255 -2.63 -11.21 -17.85
CA VAL A 255 -1.66 -12.29 -18.04
C VAL A 255 -1.87 -13.01 -19.38
N GLN A 256 -3.12 -13.21 -19.80
CA GLN A 256 -3.45 -13.86 -21.07
C GLN A 256 -2.99 -13.02 -22.26
N GLN A 257 -3.21 -11.70 -22.23
CA GLN A 257 -2.76 -10.78 -23.28
C GLN A 257 -1.23 -10.75 -23.37
N VAL A 258 -0.53 -10.74 -22.23
CA VAL A 258 0.94 -10.83 -22.19
C VAL A 258 1.41 -12.14 -22.82
N LYS A 259 0.84 -13.29 -22.44
CA LYS A 259 1.20 -14.60 -23.00
C LYS A 259 0.95 -14.68 -24.51
N ALA A 260 -0.17 -14.13 -24.99
CA ALA A 260 -0.49 -14.09 -26.42
C ALA A 260 0.53 -13.25 -27.21
N SER A 261 0.84 -12.03 -26.75
CA SER A 261 1.80 -11.14 -27.43
C SER A 261 3.21 -11.73 -27.53
N ARG A 262 3.63 -12.52 -26.52
CA ARG A 262 4.93 -13.22 -26.54
C ARG A 262 4.97 -14.40 -27.50
N LYS A 263 3.82 -15.05 -27.76
CA LYS A 263 3.74 -16.14 -28.75
C LYS A 263 3.86 -15.59 -30.16
N THR A 264 3.14 -14.51 -30.50
CA THR A 264 3.21 -13.87 -31.83
C THR A 264 4.64 -13.45 -32.18
N LYS A 265 5.34 -12.79 -31.25
CA LYS A 265 6.75 -12.37 -31.44
C LYS A 265 7.78 -13.50 -31.60
N LYS A 266 7.42 -14.75 -31.31
CA LYS A 266 8.29 -15.91 -31.51
C LYS A 266 8.05 -16.62 -32.85
N VAL A 267 6.94 -16.29 -33.51
CA VAL A 267 6.52 -16.89 -34.79
C VAL A 267 6.92 -16.00 -35.97
N GLU A 268 7.08 -14.69 -35.73
CA GLU A 268 7.71 -13.71 -36.64
C GLU A 268 9.24 -13.72 -36.51
#